data_AF-A0A661J080-F1
#
_entry.id   AF-A0A661J080-F1
#
_cell.length_a   1.000
_cell.length_b   1.000
_cell.length_c   1.000
_cell.angle_alpha   90.00
_cell.angle_beta   90.00
_cell.angle_gamma   90.00
#
_symmetry.space_group_name_H-M   'P 1'
#
loop_
_entity.id
_entity.type
_entity.pdbx_description
1 polymer ?
#
loop_
_entity_poly.entity_id
_entity_poly.type
_entity_poly.pdbx_seq_one_letter_code
_entity_poly.pdbx_strand_id
1 'polypeptide(L)' 'MPPIEKHIQRSIEKTGKNYKEIHEWIDDPEKKSERHDLGRLLEFGKMFEEKYGQEGARQYVQ' A
#
# COMPACT_ATOMS: atom_id res chain seq x y z
N MET A 1 1.64 -8.86 9.06
CA MET A 1 1.39 -8.67 7.61
C MET A 1 1.62 -9.99 6.90
N PRO A 2 0.71 -10.39 5.99
CA PRO A 2 1.02 -11.39 4.97
C PRO A 2 2.31 -11.02 4.21
N PRO A 3 3.02 -11.99 3.62
CA PRO A 3 4.12 -11.69 2.71
C PRO A 3 3.65 -10.82 1.53
N ILE A 4 4.53 -9.94 1.06
CA ILE A 4 4.30 -9.01 -0.07
C ILE A 4 3.71 -9.75 -1.29
N GLU A 5 4.17 -10.97 -1.56
CA GLU A 5 3.68 -11.81 -2.66
C GLU A 5 2.17 -12.05 -2.59
N LYS A 6 1.61 -12.26 -1.38
CA LYS A 6 0.16 -12.45 -1.20
C LYS A 6 -0.61 -11.15 -1.40
N HIS A 7 -0.05 -10.00 -1.02
CA HIS A 7 -0.66 -8.70 -1.26
C HIS A 7 -0.69 -8.40 -2.76
N ILE A 8 0.43 -8.60 -3.45
CA ILE A 8 0.52 -8.45 -4.91
C ILE A 8 -0.49 -9.33 -5.62
N GLN A 9 -0.55 -10.62 -5.27
CA GLN A 9 -1.49 -11.56 -5.90
C GLN A 9 -2.94 -11.09 -5.75
N ARG A 10 -3.35 -10.71 -4.53
CA ARG A 10 -4.70 -10.19 -4.27
C ARG A 10 -4.98 -8.87 -4.99
N SER A 11 -4.00 -7.98 -5.06
CA SER A 11 -4.11 -6.73 -5.82
C SER A 11 -4.38 -7.02 -7.30
N ILE A 12 -3.63 -7.95 -7.90
CA ILE A 12 -3.83 -8.36 -9.31
C ILE A 12 -5.22 -8.96 -9.49
N GLU A 13 -5.64 -9.88 -8.61
CA GLU A 13 -6.96 -10.53 -8.71
C GLU A 13 -8.13 -9.54 -8.62
N LYS A 14 -8.00 -8.49 -7.80
CA LYS A 14 -9.08 -7.50 -7.59
C LYS A 14 -9.09 -6.36 -8.60
N THR A 15 -7.92 -5.93 -9.06
CA THR A 15 -7.75 -4.65 -9.79
C THR A 15 -7.05 -4.79 -11.14
N GLY A 16 -6.48 -5.97 -11.43
CA GLY A 16 -5.62 -6.19 -12.59
C GLY A 16 -4.23 -5.55 -12.48
N LYS A 17 -3.92 -4.86 -11.38
CA LYS A 17 -2.63 -4.19 -11.13
C LYS A 17 -1.96 -4.78 -9.88
N ASN A 18 -0.64 -4.90 -9.93
CA ASN A 18 0.13 -5.49 -8.83
C ASN A 18 0.35 -4.54 -7.65
N TYR A 19 0.26 -3.22 -7.86
CA TYR A 19 0.57 -2.17 -6.88
C TYR A 19 1.85 -2.46 -6.07
N LYS A 20 2.84 -3.09 -6.72
CA LYS A 20 4.04 -3.63 -6.08
C LYS A 20 4.78 -2.55 -5.29
N GLU A 21 4.86 -1.34 -5.86
CA GLU A 21 5.51 -0.20 -5.23
C GLU A 21 4.86 0.20 -3.90
N ILE A 22 3.53 0.13 -3.79
CA ILE A 22 2.80 0.45 -2.55
C ILE A 22 3.18 -0.56 -1.47
N HIS A 23 3.17 -1.85 -1.82
CA HIS A 23 3.47 -2.94 -0.89
C HIS A 23 4.94 -2.95 -0.46
N GLU A 24 5.88 -2.70 -1.38
CA GLU A 24 7.30 -2.57 -1.06
C GLU A 24 7.58 -1.33 -0.21
N TRP A 25 6.88 -0.22 -0.47
CA TRP A 25 7.01 0.98 0.33
C TRP A 25 6.49 0.74 1.75
N ILE A 26 5.32 0.14 1.92
CA ILE A 26 4.77 -0.15 3.26
C ILE A 26 5.67 -1.08 4.07
N ASP A 27 6.22 -2.12 3.45
CA ASP A 27 6.90 -3.21 4.15
C ASP A 27 8.39 -2.93 4.46
N ASP A 28 8.89 -1.77 3.99
CA ASP A 28 10.24 -1.26 4.24
C ASP A 28 10.63 -1.35 5.71
N PRO A 29 11.67 -2.14 6.07
CA PRO A 29 11.95 -2.46 7.46
C PRO A 29 12.43 -1.27 8.29
N GLU A 30 13.06 -0.27 7.66
CA GLU A 30 13.58 0.91 8.35
C GLU A 30 12.48 1.92 8.67
N LYS A 31 11.47 2.00 7.80
CA LYS A 31 10.36 2.95 7.94
C LYS A 31 9.03 2.27 8.29
N LYS A 32 9.03 0.96 8.55
CA LYS A 32 7.81 0.17 8.78
C LYS A 32 6.91 0.76 9.84
N SER A 33 7.49 1.13 10.99
CA SER A 33 6.74 1.73 12.11
C SER A 33 6.08 3.05 11.72
N GLU A 34 6.78 3.89 10.95
CA GLU A 34 6.26 5.17 10.47
C GLU A 34 5.17 4.96 9.41
N ARG A 35 5.39 4.05 8.45
CA ARG A 35 4.50 3.80 7.32
C ARG A 35 3.22 3.04 7.70
N HIS A 36 3.23 2.38 8.86
CA HIS A 36 2.07 1.76 9.49
C HIS A 36 1.44 2.63 10.59
N ASP A 37 1.94 3.86 10.79
CA ASP A 37 1.38 4.77 11.76
C ASP A 37 -0.01 5.23 11.30
N LEU A 38 -1.04 4.84 12.07
CA LEU A 38 -2.43 5.17 11.76
C LEU A 38 -2.72 6.67 11.82
N GLY A 39 -1.93 7.43 12.59
CA GLY A 39 -2.02 8.89 12.64
C GLY A 39 -1.60 9.53 11.32
N ARG A 40 -0.72 8.86 10.55
CA ARG A 40 -0.28 9.30 9.21
C ARG A 40 -1.02 8.62 8.06
N LEU A 41 -2.02 7.78 8.36
CA LEU A 41 -2.78 7.03 7.36
C LEU A 41 -3.40 7.95 6.29
N LEU A 42 -3.93 9.11 6.70
CA LEU A 42 -4.51 10.09 5.78
C LEU A 42 -3.46 10.75 4.89
N GLU A 43 -2.26 11.01 5.44
CA GLU A 43 -1.16 11.63 4.70
C GLU A 43 -0.65 10.69 3.60
N PHE A 44 -0.37 9.43 3.97
CA PHE A 44 0.11 8.43 3.04
C PHE A 44 -0.98 7.94 2.09
N GLY A 45 -2.22 7.82 2.58
CA GLY A 45 -3.38 7.54 1.74
C GLY A 45 -3.56 8.56 0.64
N LYS A 46 -3.40 9.87 0.94
CA LYS A 46 -3.46 10.94 -0.05
C LYS A 46 -2.30 10.87 -1.06
N MET A 47 -1.09 10.57 -0.60
CA MET A 47 0.06 10.37 -1.49
C MET A 47 -0.20 9.26 -2.53
N PHE A 48 -0.77 8.13 -2.13
CA PHE A 48 -1.12 7.05 -3.05
C PHE A 48 -2.37 7.37 -3.88
N GLU A 49 -3.33 8.15 -3.35
CA GLU A 49 -4.47 8.65 -4.13
C GLU A 49 -4.02 9.55 -5.28
N GLU A 50 -3.09 10.47 -5.04
CA GLU A 50 -2.59 11.38 -6.08
C GLU A 50 -1.80 10.63 -7.15
N LYS A 51 -1.07 9.57 -6.79
CA LYS A 51 -0.21 8.82 -7.71
C LYS A 51 -0.96 7.72 -8.49
N TYR A 52 -1.93 7.07 -7.85
CA TYR A 52 -2.59 5.87 -8.38
C TYR A 52 -4.11 5.95 -8.38
N GLY A 53 -4.69 7.08 -7.99
CA GLY A 53 -6.12 7.24 -7.76
C GLY A 53 -6.59 6.57 -6.47
N GLN A 54 -7.90 6.61 -6.23
CA GLN A 54 -8.52 6.03 -5.04
C GLN A 54 -8.20 4.53 -4.85
N GLU A 55 -7.93 3.81 -5.94
CA GLU A 55 -7.54 2.40 -5.87
C GLU A 55 -6.21 2.20 -5.15
N GLY A 56 -5.21 3.06 -5.38
CA GLY A 56 -3.91 2.96 -4.72
C GLY A 56 -3.98 3.30 -3.24
N ALA A 57 -4.75 4.33 -2.87
CA ALA A 57 -5.04 4.65 -1.48
C ALA A 57 -5.70 3.46 -0.75
N ARG A 58 -6.63 2.76 -1.42
CA ARG A 58 -7.23 1.53 -0.88
C ARG A 58 -6.25 0.38 -0.75
N GLN A 59 -5.25 0.25 -1.62
CA GLN A 59 -4.22 -0.77 -1.48
C GLN A 59 -3.31 -0.50 -0.29
N TYR A 60 -2.99 0.76 -0.02
CA TYR A 60 -2.18 1.15 1.13
C TYR A 60 -2.85 0.76 2.47
N VAL A 61 -4.17 0.81 2.54
CA VAL A 61 -4.93 0.45 3.75
C VAL A 61 -5.15 -1.07 3.88
N GLN A 62 -4.84 -1.88 2.85
CA GLN A 62 -5.20 -3.31 2.76
C GLN A 62 -4.08 -4.27 3.17
#